data_AF-A0A2T4VFK8-F1
#
_entry.id   AF-A0A2T4VFK8-F1
#
_cell.length_a   1.000
_cell.length_b   1.000
_cell.length_c   1.000
_cell.angle_alpha   90.00
_cell.angle_beta   90.00
_cell.angle_gamma   90.00
#
_symmetry.space_group_name_H-M   'P 1'
#
loop_
_entity.id
_entity.type
_entity.pdbx_description
1 polymer ?
#
loop_
_entity_poly.entity_id
_entity_poly.type
_entity_poly.pdbx_seq_one_letter_code
_entity_poly.pdbx_strand_id
1 'polypeptide(L)'
;MSTDSAAARIKGSVLIARLKLLTKQGGAGRLHEVLQRLPPADRKVLEGVIMPIGWYPLELNLRLDAAIADVLSPKDRAKAFIDMGRASAEDNLNGPHHVFIRKGDPHFLLSHAPEIYRLYYAVGSRSYEKTGERSAVLRTVGAESVTEADCLTIIGWHQRAIELSGGRNVLVEHPKCRARGNGHCEYRCTWEA
;
A
#
# COMPACT_ATOMS: atom_id res chain seq x y z
N MET A 1 -5.18 -26.02 21.13
CA MET A 1 -5.00 -24.64 21.63
C MET A 1 -4.74 -23.76 20.42
N SER A 2 -5.80 -23.21 19.82
CA SER A 2 -5.68 -22.26 18.71
C SER A 2 -5.70 -20.88 19.33
N THR A 3 -4.53 -20.26 19.49
CA THR A 3 -4.47 -18.82 19.72
C THR A 3 -5.04 -18.17 18.47
N ASP A 4 -6.24 -17.62 18.62
CA ASP A 4 -6.89 -16.76 17.65
C ASP A 4 -6.01 -15.50 17.51
N SER A 5 -4.96 -15.59 16.70
CA SER A 5 -4.32 -14.41 16.13
C SER A 5 -5.43 -13.72 15.37
N ALA A 6 -5.69 -12.45 15.68
CA ALA A 6 -6.59 -11.64 14.89
C ALA A 6 -5.98 -11.56 13.48
N ALA A 7 -6.39 -12.48 12.60
CA ALA A 7 -5.74 -12.69 11.31
C ALA A 7 -5.56 -11.35 10.58
N ALA A 8 -4.35 -11.12 10.07
CA ALA A 8 -4.01 -9.87 9.38
C ALA A 8 -5.06 -9.55 8.31
N ARG A 9 -5.62 -8.35 8.38
CA ARG A 9 -6.75 -7.92 7.57
C ARG A 9 -6.55 -6.53 7.02
N ILE A 10 -7.11 -6.32 5.84
CA ILE A 10 -7.09 -5.03 5.16
C ILE A 10 -8.50 -4.56 4.79
N LYS A 11 -8.64 -3.25 4.55
CA LYS A 11 -9.87 -2.71 3.99
C LYS A 11 -10.05 -3.06 2.52
N GLY A 12 -11.30 -3.27 2.12
CA GLY A 12 -11.67 -3.54 0.72
C GLY A 12 -11.25 -2.45 -0.26
N SER A 13 -11.09 -1.21 0.20
CA SER A 13 -10.55 -0.10 -0.61
C SER A 13 -9.16 -0.42 -1.20
N VAL A 14 -8.33 -1.20 -0.50
CA VAL A 14 -7.02 -1.63 -1.01
C VAL A 14 -7.19 -2.56 -2.22
N LEU A 15 -8.07 -3.56 -2.13
CA LEU A 15 -8.37 -4.47 -3.23
C LEU A 15 -8.99 -3.72 -4.41
N ILE A 16 -9.94 -2.83 -4.16
CA ILE A 16 -10.59 -2.01 -5.19
C ILE A 16 -9.56 -1.17 -5.96
N ALA A 17 -8.60 -0.57 -5.28
CA ALA A 17 -7.54 0.21 -5.93
C ALA A 17 -6.70 -0.64 -6.89
N ARG A 18 -6.44 -1.92 -6.56
CA ARG A 18 -5.77 -2.87 -7.46
C ARG A 18 -6.59 -3.20 -8.69
N LEU A 19 -7.89 -3.47 -8.52
CA LEU A 19 -8.77 -3.76 -9.65
C LEU A 19 -8.91 -2.55 -10.59
N LYS A 20 -9.03 -1.34 -10.02
CA LYS A 20 -9.03 -0.09 -10.80
C LYS A 20 -7.74 0.11 -11.58
N LEU A 21 -6.58 -0.17 -10.98
CA LEU A 21 -5.28 -0.11 -11.66
C LEU A 21 -5.26 -1.00 -12.90
N LEU A 22 -5.70 -2.26 -12.78
CA LEU A 22 -5.73 -3.20 -13.90
C LEU A 22 -6.66 -2.72 -15.03
N THR A 23 -7.85 -2.25 -14.68
CA THR A 23 -8.79 -1.67 -15.64
C THR A 23 -8.20 -0.45 -16.36
N LYS A 24 -7.48 0.42 -15.64
CA LYS A 24 -6.84 1.61 -16.23
C LYS A 24 -5.69 1.25 -17.19
N GLN A 25 -4.88 0.23 -16.88
CA GLN A 25 -3.69 -0.10 -17.66
C GLN A 25 -3.95 -1.03 -18.85
N GLY A 26 -5.04 -1.80 -18.85
CA GLY A 26 -5.30 -2.74 -19.94
C GLY A 26 -6.74 -3.22 -20.08
N GLY A 27 -7.69 -2.50 -19.47
CA GLY A 27 -9.12 -2.79 -19.56
C GLY A 27 -9.52 -4.14 -18.99
N ALA A 28 -10.70 -4.62 -19.39
CA ALA A 28 -11.27 -5.86 -18.86
C ALA A 28 -10.42 -7.11 -19.15
N GLY A 29 -9.70 -7.14 -20.27
CA GLY A 29 -8.82 -8.28 -20.62
C GLY A 29 -7.67 -8.45 -19.63
N ARG A 30 -7.06 -7.35 -19.18
CA ARG A 30 -5.97 -7.38 -18.21
C ARG A 30 -6.44 -7.86 -16.84
N LEU A 31 -7.60 -7.36 -16.40
CA LEU A 31 -8.21 -7.81 -15.15
C LEU A 31 -8.48 -9.32 -15.20
N HIS A 32 -9.09 -9.81 -16.27
CA HIS A 32 -9.37 -11.23 -16.45
C HIS A 32 -8.09 -12.09 -16.40
N GLU A 33 -7.02 -11.68 -17.09
CA GLU A 33 -5.74 -12.40 -17.10
C GLU A 33 -5.17 -12.57 -15.68
N VAL A 34 -5.18 -11.51 -14.87
CA VAL A 34 -4.72 -11.56 -13.47
C VAL A 34 -5.60 -12.49 -12.64
N LEU A 35 -6.92 -12.33 -12.71
CA LEU A 35 -7.85 -13.12 -11.90
C LEU A 35 -7.70 -14.62 -12.20
N GLN A 36 -7.50 -15.03 -13.45
CA GLN A 36 -7.32 -16.45 -13.81
C GLN A 36 -6.11 -17.11 -13.13
N ARG A 37 -5.10 -16.34 -12.69
CA ARG A 37 -3.94 -16.85 -11.95
C ARG A 37 -4.22 -17.09 -10.46
N LEU A 38 -5.37 -16.65 -9.95
CA LEU A 38 -5.73 -16.77 -8.55
C LEU A 38 -6.54 -18.05 -8.27
N PRO A 39 -6.47 -18.58 -7.04
CA PRO A 39 -7.35 -19.66 -6.59
C PRO A 39 -8.84 -19.34 -6.79
N PRO A 40 -9.71 -20.33 -7.06
CA PRO A 40 -11.14 -20.10 -7.27
C PRO A 40 -11.84 -19.33 -6.13
N ALA A 41 -11.42 -19.57 -4.88
CA ALA A 41 -11.95 -18.87 -3.71
C ALA A 41 -11.64 -17.36 -3.73
N ASP A 42 -10.41 -16.99 -4.13
CA ASP A 42 -10.00 -15.59 -4.23
C ASP A 42 -10.69 -14.89 -5.38
N ARG A 43 -10.77 -15.55 -6.55
CA ARG A 43 -11.51 -15.04 -7.71
C ARG A 43 -12.95 -14.71 -7.35
N LYS A 44 -13.64 -15.62 -6.66
CA LYS A 44 -15.03 -15.43 -6.24
C LYS A 44 -15.21 -14.16 -5.39
N VAL A 45 -14.25 -13.83 -4.54
CA VAL A 45 -14.28 -12.59 -3.75
C VAL A 45 -14.05 -11.37 -4.63
N LEU A 46 -13.04 -11.42 -5.52
CA LEU A 46 -12.61 -10.29 -6.33
C LEU A 46 -13.53 -9.98 -7.52
N GLU A 47 -14.27 -10.97 -8.02
CA GLU A 47 -15.31 -10.82 -9.05
C GLU A 47 -16.65 -10.37 -8.46
N GLY A 48 -16.82 -10.50 -7.15
CA GLY A 48 -18.01 -10.07 -6.42
C GLY A 48 -18.00 -8.57 -6.06
N VAL A 49 -19.03 -8.15 -5.33
CA VAL A 49 -19.10 -6.80 -4.76
C VAL A 49 -18.16 -6.69 -3.56
N ILE A 50 -17.10 -5.89 -3.70
CA ILE A 50 -16.18 -5.57 -2.61
C ILE A 50 -16.67 -4.31 -1.90
N MET A 51 -16.93 -4.42 -0.59
CA MET A 51 -17.29 -3.27 0.24
C MET A 51 -16.02 -2.49 0.62
N PRO A 52 -15.90 -1.19 0.31
CA PRO A 52 -14.68 -0.42 0.58
C PRO A 52 -14.23 -0.45 2.04
N ILE A 53 -15.19 -0.38 2.97
CA ILE A 53 -14.94 -0.40 4.42
C ILE A 53 -14.95 -1.81 5.03
N GLY A 54 -15.23 -2.85 4.23
CA GLY A 54 -15.21 -4.25 4.67
C GLY A 54 -13.80 -4.74 4.98
N TRP A 55 -13.67 -5.73 5.85
CA TRP A 55 -12.39 -6.36 6.19
C TRP A 55 -12.19 -7.64 5.38
N TYR A 56 -11.02 -7.76 4.75
CA TYR A 56 -10.63 -8.88 3.92
C TYR A 56 -9.28 -9.44 4.38
N PRO A 57 -9.01 -10.75 4.21
CA PRO A 57 -7.73 -11.34 4.58
C PRO A 57 -6.57 -10.64 3.85
N LEU A 58 -5.49 -10.30 4.56
CA LEU A 58 -4.31 -9.69 3.95
C LEU A 58 -3.69 -10.64 2.92
N GLU A 59 -3.73 -11.95 3.15
CA GLU A 59 -3.18 -12.97 2.27
C GLU A 59 -3.85 -12.99 0.90
N LEU A 60 -5.14 -12.61 0.81
CA LEU A 60 -5.83 -12.42 -0.47
C LEU A 60 -5.16 -11.30 -1.28
N ASN A 61 -4.84 -10.18 -0.63
CA ASN A 61 -4.16 -9.06 -1.27
C ASN A 61 -2.73 -9.42 -1.67
N LEU A 62 -1.99 -10.16 -0.83
CA LEU A 62 -0.63 -10.58 -1.17
C LEU A 62 -0.62 -11.46 -2.43
N ARG A 63 -1.60 -12.37 -2.58
CA ARG A 63 -1.75 -13.19 -3.80
C ARG A 63 -2.17 -12.37 -5.01
N LEU A 64 -3.10 -11.43 -4.82
CA LEU A 64 -3.51 -10.50 -5.88
C LEU A 64 -2.31 -9.65 -6.37
N ASP A 65 -1.58 -9.01 -5.46
CA ASP A 65 -0.42 -8.18 -5.79
C ASP A 65 0.66 -9.00 -6.51
N ALA A 66 0.93 -10.22 -6.05
CA ALA A 66 1.87 -11.11 -6.73
C ALA A 66 1.44 -11.43 -8.17
N ALA A 67 0.16 -11.76 -8.39
CA ALA A 67 -0.38 -12.04 -9.72
C ALA A 67 -0.36 -10.80 -10.63
N ILE A 68 -0.64 -9.62 -10.09
CA ILE A 68 -0.52 -8.35 -10.81
C ILE A 68 0.92 -8.12 -11.26
N ALA A 69 1.89 -8.29 -10.37
CA ALA A 69 3.30 -8.11 -10.70
C ALA A 69 3.76 -9.08 -11.81
N ASP A 70 3.30 -10.33 -11.78
CA ASP A 70 3.64 -11.35 -12.78
C ASP A 70 3.02 -11.09 -14.16
N VAL A 71 1.95 -10.28 -14.24
CA VAL A 71 1.28 -9.91 -15.49
C VAL A 71 1.82 -8.57 -16.02
N LEU A 72 1.97 -7.57 -15.15
CA LEU A 72 2.31 -6.21 -15.58
C LEU A 72 3.81 -6.00 -15.79
N SER A 73 4.66 -6.66 -15.01
CA SER A 73 6.10 -6.48 -15.08
C SER A 73 6.84 -7.77 -14.75
N PRO A 74 6.72 -8.82 -15.58
CA PRO A 74 7.33 -10.13 -15.31
C PRO A 74 8.87 -10.07 -15.19
N LYS A 75 9.50 -9.05 -15.79
CA LYS A 75 10.95 -8.83 -15.73
C LYS A 75 11.39 -7.88 -14.59
N ASP A 76 10.45 -7.18 -13.97
CA ASP A 76 10.70 -6.22 -12.89
C ASP A 76 9.48 -6.13 -11.95
N ARG A 77 9.31 -7.18 -11.15
CA ARG A 77 8.21 -7.26 -10.19
C ARG A 77 8.28 -6.16 -9.14
N ALA A 78 9.49 -5.73 -8.78
CA ALA A 78 9.69 -4.68 -7.78
C ALA A 78 9.06 -3.37 -8.22
N LYS A 79 9.28 -2.98 -9.48
CA LYS A 79 8.61 -1.82 -10.07
C LYS A 79 7.09 -1.96 -10.05
N ALA A 80 6.53 -3.12 -10.36
CA ALA A 80 5.08 -3.31 -10.32
C ALA A 80 4.50 -3.08 -8.91
N PHE A 81 5.16 -3.55 -7.85
CA PHE A 81 4.70 -3.29 -6.47
C PHE A 81 4.75 -1.81 -6.11
N ILE A 82 5.81 -1.10 -6.52
CA ILE A 82 5.91 0.36 -6.34
C ILE A 82 4.77 1.06 -7.09
N ASP A 83 4.55 0.73 -8.37
CA ASP A 83 3.49 1.31 -9.20
C ASP A 83 2.09 1.05 -8.60
N MET A 84 1.87 -0.15 -8.05
CA MET A 84 0.65 -0.49 -7.32
C MET A 84 0.43 0.43 -6.11
N GLY A 85 1.48 0.63 -5.31
CA GLY A 85 1.48 1.59 -4.20
C GLY A 85 1.13 3.01 -4.63
N ARG A 86 1.80 3.50 -5.68
CA ARG A 86 1.57 4.84 -6.25
C ARG A 86 0.13 5.00 -6.74
N ALA A 87 -0.41 4.01 -7.45
CA ALA A 87 -1.79 4.03 -7.93
C ALA A 87 -2.81 4.03 -6.79
N SER A 88 -2.56 3.29 -5.72
CA SER A 88 -3.41 3.33 -4.52
C SER A 88 -3.38 4.67 -3.81
N ALA A 89 -2.21 5.31 -3.71
CA ALA A 89 -2.12 6.66 -3.16
C ALA A 89 -2.92 7.64 -4.01
N GLU A 90 -2.79 7.57 -5.34
CA GLU A 90 -3.55 8.41 -6.27
C GLU A 90 -5.06 8.27 -6.09
N ASP A 91 -5.59 7.03 -6.12
CA ASP A 91 -7.04 6.79 -6.04
C ASP A 91 -7.62 7.18 -4.67
N ASN A 92 -6.90 6.86 -3.59
CA ASN A 92 -7.40 7.11 -2.25
C ASN A 92 -7.28 8.59 -1.86
N LEU A 93 -6.15 9.24 -2.15
CA LEU A 93 -5.86 10.62 -1.72
C LEU A 93 -6.46 11.67 -2.65
N ASN A 94 -6.85 11.33 -3.89
CA ASN A 94 -7.72 12.20 -4.68
C ASN A 94 -9.21 11.89 -4.47
N GLY A 95 -9.53 10.82 -3.74
CA GLY A 95 -10.90 10.37 -3.49
C GLY A 95 -11.27 10.45 -2.00
N PRO A 96 -11.64 9.33 -1.36
CA PRO A 96 -12.22 9.33 -0.02
C PRO A 96 -11.28 9.89 1.07
N HIS A 97 -9.97 9.90 0.85
CA HIS A 97 -8.96 10.32 1.83
C HIS A 97 -8.29 11.65 1.47
N HIS A 98 -8.90 12.47 0.59
CA HIS A 98 -8.35 13.76 0.16
C HIS A 98 -8.11 14.77 1.30
N VAL A 99 -8.81 14.62 2.42
CA VAL A 99 -8.64 15.47 3.62
C VAL A 99 -7.22 15.45 4.19
N PHE A 100 -6.42 14.42 3.88
CA PHE A 100 -5.02 14.33 4.31
C PHE A 100 -4.03 15.02 3.37
N ILE A 101 -4.49 15.59 2.25
CA ILE A 101 -3.65 16.34 1.32
C ILE A 101 -3.74 17.83 1.62
N ARG A 102 -2.57 18.43 1.87
CA ARG A 102 -2.40 19.88 1.88
C ARG A 102 -1.28 20.25 0.92
N LYS A 103 -1.62 21.06 -0.09
CA LYS A 103 -0.67 21.45 -1.13
C LYS A 103 0.49 22.24 -0.52
N GLY A 104 1.72 21.81 -0.81
CA GLY A 104 2.95 22.41 -0.31
C GLY A 104 3.32 21.99 1.12
N ASP A 105 2.59 21.05 1.72
CA ASP A 105 2.82 20.61 3.10
C ASP A 105 2.86 19.07 3.22
N PRO A 106 3.94 18.41 2.76
CA PRO A 106 4.09 16.97 2.95
C PRO A 106 4.14 16.54 4.43
N HIS A 107 4.57 17.42 5.33
CA HIS A 107 4.59 17.12 6.76
C HIS A 107 3.18 16.95 7.33
N PHE A 108 2.20 17.72 6.84
CA PHE A 108 0.80 17.53 7.21
C PHE A 108 0.31 16.12 6.84
N LEU A 109 0.57 15.63 5.63
CA LEU A 109 0.22 14.25 5.27
C LEU A 109 0.92 13.24 6.19
N LEU A 110 2.24 13.37 6.34
CA LEU A 110 3.06 12.38 7.05
C LEU A 110 2.74 12.34 8.56
N SER A 111 2.36 13.45 9.17
CA SER A 111 1.94 13.48 10.58
C SER A 111 0.66 12.70 10.83
N HIS A 112 -0.20 12.54 9.82
CA HIS A 112 -1.42 11.72 9.88
C HIS A 112 -1.18 10.25 9.46
N ALA A 113 0.07 9.84 9.19
CA ALA A 113 0.40 8.44 8.88
C ALA A 113 -0.16 7.41 9.88
N PRO A 114 -0.21 7.66 11.21
CA PRO A 114 -0.86 6.76 12.16
C PRO A 114 -2.36 6.56 11.91
N GLU A 115 -3.08 7.62 11.54
CA GLU A 115 -4.51 7.58 11.24
C GLU A 115 -4.77 6.89 9.90
N ILE A 116 -4.03 7.29 8.86
CA ILE A 116 -4.10 6.72 7.52
C ILE A 116 -3.82 5.21 7.56
N TYR A 117 -2.87 4.76 8.38
CA TYR A 117 -2.57 3.34 8.53
C TYR A 117 -3.80 2.53 8.97
N ARG A 118 -4.55 3.04 9.95
CA ARG A 118 -5.77 2.38 10.48
C ARG A 118 -6.93 2.36 9.48
N LEU A 119 -6.91 3.24 8.48
CA LEU A 119 -7.87 3.22 7.37
C LEU A 119 -7.65 2.05 6.42
N TYR A 120 -6.49 1.38 6.47
CA TYR A 120 -6.17 0.28 5.56
C TYR A 120 -5.89 -1.04 6.27
N TYR A 121 -5.26 -1.02 7.44
CA TYR A 121 -4.75 -2.22 8.12
C TYR A 121 -5.40 -2.40 9.49
N ALA A 122 -5.76 -3.64 9.82
CA ALA A 122 -6.37 -3.98 11.11
C ALA A 122 -5.35 -4.17 12.25
N VAL A 123 -4.12 -4.58 11.90
CA VAL A 123 -3.09 -5.01 12.86
C VAL A 123 -1.83 -4.19 12.65
N GLY A 124 -1.19 -3.80 13.75
CA GLY A 124 0.01 -2.97 13.76
C GLY A 124 -0.28 -1.48 13.92
N SER A 125 0.78 -0.67 13.93
CA SER A 125 0.68 0.78 13.99
C SER A 125 1.81 1.42 13.23
N ARG A 126 1.58 2.66 12.80
CA ARG A 126 2.58 3.51 12.14
C ARG A 126 2.83 4.76 12.97
N SER A 127 4.09 5.12 13.14
CA SER A 127 4.51 6.38 13.75
C SER A 127 5.08 7.33 12.72
N TYR A 128 5.22 8.59 13.11
CA TYR A 128 5.84 9.65 12.33
C TYR A 128 6.84 10.41 13.20
N GLU A 129 7.97 10.77 12.61
CA GLU A 129 9.01 11.60 13.20
C GLU A 129 9.49 12.62 12.16
N LYS A 130 9.40 13.92 12.46
CA LYS A 130 10.00 14.97 11.64
C LYS A 130 11.51 14.97 11.89
N THR A 131 12.31 14.70 10.85
CA THR A 131 13.78 14.73 10.95
C THR A 131 14.42 15.98 10.33
N GLY A 132 13.61 16.81 9.66
CA GLY A 132 14.00 18.08 9.07
C GLY A 132 12.83 18.71 8.31
N GLU A 133 13.05 19.85 7.65
CA GLU A 133 12.00 20.55 6.88
C GLU A 133 11.57 19.82 5.60
N ARG A 134 12.40 18.89 5.12
CA ARG A 134 12.12 18.08 3.93
C ARG A 134 12.46 16.61 4.12
N SER A 135 12.42 16.16 5.37
CA SER A 135 12.72 14.77 5.73
C SER A 135 11.91 14.31 6.92
N ALA A 136 11.50 13.05 6.88
CA ALA A 136 10.80 12.41 7.96
C ALA A 136 11.07 10.91 7.99
N VAL A 137 10.81 10.29 9.14
CA VAL A 137 10.87 8.85 9.30
C VAL A 137 9.50 8.32 9.73
N LEU A 138 9.06 7.28 9.05
CA LEU A 138 7.89 6.49 9.42
C LEU A 138 8.32 5.13 9.93
N ARG A 139 7.77 4.67 11.06
CA ARG A 139 8.04 3.33 11.57
C ARG A 139 6.76 2.53 11.70
N THR A 140 6.79 1.28 11.23
CA THR A 140 5.66 0.34 11.36
C THR A 140 6.04 -0.76 12.33
N VAL A 141 5.29 -0.87 13.43
CA VAL A 141 5.48 -1.86 14.49
C VAL A 141 4.24 -2.74 14.62
N GLY A 142 4.42 -3.96 15.14
CA GLY A 142 3.30 -4.87 15.42
C GLY A 142 2.52 -5.36 14.20
N ALA A 143 2.95 -5.03 12.97
CA ALA A 143 2.33 -5.56 11.76
C ALA A 143 2.67 -7.06 11.61
N GLU A 144 1.63 -7.85 11.36
CA GLU A 144 1.71 -9.28 11.06
C GLU A 144 1.82 -9.52 9.55
N SER A 145 2.34 -10.69 9.15
CA SER A 145 2.44 -11.12 7.75
C SER A 145 3.13 -10.12 6.79
N VAL A 146 4.13 -9.37 7.28
CA VAL A 146 4.89 -8.41 6.47
C VAL A 146 5.78 -9.14 5.46
N THR A 147 5.68 -8.76 4.19
CA THR A 147 6.55 -9.25 3.11
C THR A 147 7.36 -8.11 2.49
N GLU A 148 8.47 -8.42 1.83
CA GLU A 148 9.25 -7.39 1.11
C GLU A 148 8.45 -6.79 -0.05
N ALA A 149 7.65 -7.60 -0.74
CA ALA A 149 6.75 -7.15 -1.80
C ALA A 149 5.72 -6.12 -1.30
N ASP A 150 5.07 -6.40 -0.18
CA ASP A 150 4.13 -5.46 0.45
C ASP A 150 4.84 -4.14 0.82
N CYS A 151 6.05 -4.23 1.38
CA CYS A 151 6.84 -3.04 1.72
C CYS A 151 7.17 -2.15 0.51
N LEU A 152 7.34 -2.73 -0.69
CA LEU A 152 7.53 -1.97 -1.92
C LEU A 152 6.26 -1.19 -2.31
N THR A 153 5.08 -1.74 -2.05
CA THR A 153 3.83 -0.99 -2.25
C THR A 153 3.74 0.18 -1.26
N ILE A 154 4.21 0.01 -0.02
CA ILE A 154 4.26 1.10 0.97
C ILE A 154 5.23 2.21 0.53
N ILE A 155 6.40 1.85 -0.03
CA ILE A 155 7.35 2.80 -0.61
C ILE A 155 6.65 3.63 -1.70
N GLY A 156 6.05 2.97 -2.68
CA GLY A 156 5.35 3.65 -3.78
C GLY A 156 4.20 4.53 -3.30
N TRP A 157 3.44 4.07 -2.30
CA TRP A 157 2.35 4.83 -1.72
C TRP A 157 2.83 6.17 -1.13
N HIS A 158 3.90 6.15 -0.33
CA HIS A 158 4.42 7.38 0.30
C HIS A 158 5.12 8.29 -0.71
N GLN A 159 5.84 7.73 -1.69
CA GLN A 159 6.39 8.54 -2.78
C GLN A 159 5.30 9.38 -3.44
N ARG A 160 4.20 8.75 -3.85
CA ARG A 160 3.13 9.44 -4.53
C ARG A 160 2.34 10.38 -3.60
N ALA A 161 2.11 9.99 -2.36
CA ALA A 161 1.40 10.83 -1.39
C ALA A 161 2.15 12.14 -1.08
N ILE A 162 3.48 12.07 -0.95
CA ILE A 162 4.34 13.25 -0.76
C ILE A 162 4.31 14.15 -2.00
N GLU A 163 4.37 13.56 -3.21
CA GLU A 163 4.23 14.31 -4.47
C GLU A 163 2.88 15.04 -4.56
N LEU A 164 1.77 14.38 -4.20
CA LEU A 164 0.43 14.99 -4.18
C LEU A 164 0.34 16.14 -3.15
N SER A 165 1.16 16.09 -2.11
CA SER A 165 1.30 17.16 -1.11
C SER A 165 2.31 18.24 -1.52
N GLY A 166 2.84 18.20 -2.74
CA GLY A 166 3.71 19.21 -3.33
C GLY A 166 5.22 18.97 -3.18
N GLY A 167 5.64 17.84 -2.61
CA GLY A 167 7.06 17.46 -2.63
C GLY A 167 7.52 17.06 -4.04
N ARG A 168 8.78 17.35 -4.36
CA ARG A 168 9.41 16.98 -5.63
C ARG A 168 10.59 16.05 -5.37
N ASN A 169 11.05 15.33 -6.40
CA ASN A 169 12.21 14.44 -6.31
C ASN A 169 12.18 13.52 -5.07
N VAL A 170 11.01 12.92 -4.83
CA VAL A 170 10.74 12.19 -3.59
C VAL A 170 11.52 10.88 -3.56
N LEU A 171 12.26 10.66 -2.47
CA LEU A 171 12.92 9.41 -2.17
C LEU A 171 12.32 8.80 -0.89
N VAL A 172 12.08 7.49 -0.92
CA VAL A 172 11.63 6.73 0.25
C VAL A 172 12.52 5.50 0.37
N GLU A 173 13.47 5.56 1.29
CA GLU A 173 14.37 4.44 1.60
C GLU A 173 13.74 3.53 2.66
N HIS A 174 14.08 2.25 2.64
CA HIS A 174 13.55 1.26 3.57
C HIS A 174 14.67 0.44 4.23
N PRO A 175 15.49 1.06 5.11
CA PRO A 175 16.68 0.42 5.69
C PRO A 175 16.36 -0.74 6.64
N LYS A 176 15.31 -0.64 7.45
CA LYS A 176 14.88 -1.71 8.37
C LYS A 176 13.57 -2.30 7.88
N CYS A 177 13.49 -3.62 7.81
CA CYS A 177 12.31 -4.34 7.33
C CYS A 177 12.01 -5.55 8.21
N ARG A 178 10.75 -5.71 8.62
CA ARG A 178 10.28 -6.88 9.39
C ARG A 178 10.43 -8.18 8.60
N ALA A 179 10.19 -8.15 7.28
CA ALA A 179 10.41 -9.33 6.42
C ALA A 179 11.89 -9.74 6.35
N ARG A 180 12.82 -8.81 6.63
CA ARG A 180 14.26 -9.10 6.76
C ARG A 180 14.72 -9.32 8.21
N GLY A 181 13.79 -9.67 9.12
CA GLY A 181 14.08 -9.99 10.51
C GLY A 181 14.25 -8.80 11.46
N ASN A 182 14.02 -7.55 11.02
CA ASN A 182 14.09 -6.40 11.94
C ASN A 182 12.82 -6.32 12.82
N GLY A 183 12.94 -5.68 13.99
CA GLY A 183 11.79 -5.47 14.89
C GLY A 183 10.68 -4.58 14.31
N HIS A 184 10.98 -3.74 13.31
CA HIS A 184 10.04 -2.83 12.67
C HIS A 184 10.43 -2.55 11.22
N CYS A 185 9.48 -2.03 10.43
CA CYS A 185 9.80 -1.42 9.14
C CYS A 185 10.08 0.07 9.36
N GLU A 186 11.18 0.59 8.83
CA GLU A 186 11.54 2.01 8.88
C GLU A 186 11.60 2.56 7.46
N TYR A 187 10.76 3.55 7.16
CA TYR A 187 10.74 4.26 5.88
C TYR A 187 11.28 5.67 6.10
N ARG A 188 12.38 6.01 5.41
CA ARG A 188 12.99 7.34 5.46
C ARG A 188 12.56 8.11 4.23
N CYS A 189 11.77 9.14 4.43
CA CYS A 189 11.21 9.97 3.37
C CYS A 189 12.04 11.25 3.26
N THR A 190 12.44 11.61 2.04
CA THR A 190 13.05 12.91 1.72
C THR A 190 12.45 13.47 0.43
N TRP A 191 12.43 14.79 0.31
CA TRP A 191 11.91 15.48 -0.87
C TRP A 191 12.57 16.85 -1.07
N GLU A 192 12.31 17.44 -2.22
CA GLU A 192 12.58 18.85 -2.53
C GLU A 192 11.28 19.64 -2.49
N ALA A 193 11.37 20.96 -2.25
CA ALA A 193 10.22 21.87 -2.39
C ALA A 193 10.03 22.21 -3.86
#